data_AF-A0A0M8V0L3-F1
#
_entry.id   AF-A0A0M8V0L3-F1
#
_cell.length_a   1.000
_cell.length_b   1.000
_cell.length_c   1.000
_cell.angle_alpha   90.00
_cell.angle_beta   90.00
_cell.angle_gamma   90.00
#
_symmetry.space_group_name_H-M   'P 1'
#
loop_
_entity.id
_entity.type
_entity.pdbx_description
1 polymer ?
#
loop_
_entity_poly.entity_id
_entity_poly.type
_entity_poly.pdbx_seq_one_letter_code
_entity_poly.pdbx_strand_id
1 'polypeptide(L)' 'MRVGIGPSITVAATASARIDHPGGILAVQPGRAVEWLASLPVEALHGIGPRQAEILRDYGIHRVGLLAAV' A
#
# COMPACT_ATOMS: atom_id res chain seq x y z
N MET A 1 -16.43 -10.71 -1.28
CA MET A 1 -16.19 -9.36 -0.74
C MET A 1 -14.85 -9.33 -0.03
N ARG A 2 -14.09 -8.24 -0.13
CA ARG A 2 -12.80 -8.01 0.57
C ARG A 2 -12.90 -6.65 1.25
N VAL A 3 -12.48 -6.53 2.51
CA VAL A 3 -12.64 -5.29 3.29
C VAL A 3 -11.33 -4.91 3.96
N GLY A 4 -10.76 -3.77 3.56
CA GLY A 4 -9.64 -3.14 4.23
C GLY A 4 -10.12 -2.01 5.14
N ILE A 5 -9.54 -1.93 6.34
CA ILE A 5 -9.83 -0.88 7.33
C ILE A 5 -8.53 -0.17 7.66
N GLY A 6 -8.53 1.16 7.66
CA GLY A 6 -7.35 1.96 7.96
C GLY A 6 -7.69 3.41 8.31
N PRO A 7 -6.72 4.18 8.83
CA PRO A 7 -6.92 5.56 9.27
C PRO A 7 -7.16 6.57 8.12
N SER A 8 -6.99 6.14 6.87
CA SER A 8 -7.28 6.95 5.68
C SER A 8 -7.78 6.06 4.54
N ILE A 9 -8.42 6.68 3.54
CA ILE A 9 -8.91 5.97 2.33
C ILE A 9 -7.76 5.23 1.63
N THR A 10 -6.60 5.87 1.49
CA THR A 10 -5.43 5.24 0.87
C THR A 10 -4.99 3.98 1.62
N VAL A 11 -4.94 4.03 2.96
CA VAL A 11 -4.56 2.84 3.75
C VAL A 11 -5.63 1.75 3.64
N ALA A 12 -6.92 2.10 3.78
CA ALA A 12 -8.02 1.14 3.69
C ALA A 12 -8.11 0.48 2.30
N ALA A 13 -7.96 1.26 1.22
CA ALA A 13 -7.96 0.76 -0.15
C ALA A 13 -6.75 -0.14 -0.43
N THR A 14 -5.56 0.26 0.01
CA THR A 14 -4.35 -0.56 -0.05
C THR A 14 -4.59 -1.88 0.69
N ALA A 15 -5.09 -1.83 1.92
CA ALA A 15 -5.38 -3.03 2.73
C ALA A 15 -6.39 -3.96 2.06
N SER A 16 -7.43 -3.40 1.44
CA SER A 16 -8.44 -4.18 0.71
C SER A 16 -7.83 -5.00 -0.44
N ALA A 17 -6.87 -4.41 -1.16
CA ALA A 17 -6.18 -5.05 -2.28
C ALA A 17 -5.18 -6.14 -1.85
N ARG A 18 -4.75 -6.15 -0.58
CA ARG A 18 -3.81 -7.13 -0.03
C ARG A 18 -4.47 -8.44 0.42
N ILE A 19 -5.80 -8.51 0.38
CA ILE A 19 -6.54 -9.72 0.70
C ILE A 19 -6.59 -10.60 -0.55
N ASP A 20 -5.93 -11.75 -0.47
CA ASP A 20 -5.70 -12.72 -1.56
C ASP A 20 -6.86 -13.71 -1.75
N HIS A 21 -7.65 -13.96 -0.71
CA HIS A 21 -8.80 -14.84 -0.77
C HIS A 21 -10.16 -14.09 -0.72
N PRO A 22 -11.24 -14.69 -1.25
CA PRO A 22 -12.60 -14.18 -1.06
C PRO A 22 -12.97 -14.13 0.43
N GLY A 23 -13.74 -13.10 0.83
CA GLY A 23 -14.36 -13.03 2.17
C GLY A 23 -13.46 -12.52 3.30
N GLY A 24 -12.25 -12.02 3.01
CA GLY A 24 -11.33 -11.56 4.04
C GLY A 24 -11.53 -10.11 4.51
N ILE A 25 -11.04 -9.83 5.72
CA ILE A 25 -10.95 -8.50 6.33
C ILE A 25 -9.49 -8.27 6.78
N LEU A 26 -8.94 -7.10 6.45
CA LEU A 26 -7.60 -6.68 6.90
C LEU A 26 -7.69 -5.29 7.55
N ALA A 27 -7.39 -5.20 8.84
CA ALA A 27 -7.39 -3.95 9.58
C ALA A 27 -5.97 -3.46 9.89
N VAL A 28 -5.66 -2.24 9.49
CA VAL A 28 -4.39 -1.55 9.77
C VAL A 28 -4.62 -0.52 10.87
N GLN A 29 -4.00 -0.74 12.03
CA GLN A 29 -4.13 0.15 13.18
C GLN A 29 -3.52 1.53 12.88
N PRO A 30 -4.13 2.65 13.35
CA PRO A 30 -3.63 3.99 13.10
C PRO A 30 -2.14 4.18 13.45
N GLY A 31 -1.72 3.71 14.63
CA GLY A 31 -0.32 3.77 15.07
C GLY A 31 0.66 2.84 14.33
N ARG A 32 0.17 1.99 13.42
CA ARG A 32 0.98 1.04 12.63
C ARG A 32 0.95 1.35 11.14
N ALA A 33 0.13 2.30 10.68
CA ALA A 33 -0.11 2.53 9.26
C ALA A 33 1.16 2.95 8.51
N VAL A 34 2.00 3.80 9.11
CA VAL A 34 3.27 4.25 8.51
C VAL A 34 4.22 3.08 8.32
N GLU A 35 4.51 2.32 9.38
CA GLU A 35 5.40 1.15 9.30
C GLU A 35 4.87 0.09 8.33
N TRP A 36 3.56 -0.17 8.37
CA TRP A 36 2.92 -1.14 7.49
C TRP A 36 3.08 -0.73 6.03
N LEU A 37 2.71 0.52 5.67
CA LEU A 37 2.88 1.03 4.31
C LEU A 37 4.35 1.00 3.90
N ALA A 38 5.27 1.47 4.74
CA ALA A 38 6.69 1.57 4.42
C ALA A 38 7.32 0.24 3.99
N SER A 39 6.80 -0.89 4.51
CA SER A 39 7.24 -2.24 4.15
C SER A 39 6.77 -2.72 2.78
N LEU A 40 5.73 -2.10 2.21
CA LEU A 40 5.10 -2.55 0.96
C LEU A 40 5.90 -2.11 -0.27
N PRO A 41 5.87 -2.90 -1.35
CA PRO A 41 6.38 -2.46 -2.64
C PRO A 41 5.54 -1.29 -3.15
N VAL A 42 6.15 -0.42 -3.97
CA VAL A 42 5.51 0.84 -4.36
C VAL A 42 4.24 0.64 -5.20
N GLU A 43 4.19 -0.42 -6.00
CA GLU A 43 3.02 -0.83 -6.80
C GLU A 43 1.84 -1.34 -5.95
N ALA A 44 2.05 -1.66 -4.67
CA ALA A 44 0.96 -2.02 -3.78
C ALA A 44 0.19 -0.80 -3.27
N LEU A 45 0.79 0.40 -3.30
CA LEU A 45 0.15 1.61 -2.80
C LEU A 45 -1.03 2.01 -3.69
N HIS A 46 -2.19 2.18 -3.07
CA HIS A 46 -3.37 2.68 -3.80
C HIS A 46 -3.08 4.03 -4.47
N GLY A 47 -3.35 4.12 -5.77
CA GLY A 47 -3.08 5.30 -6.59
C GLY A 47 -1.80 5.23 -7.43
N ILE A 48 -0.95 4.22 -7.24
CA ILE A 48 0.21 3.96 -8.10
C ILE A 48 -0.16 2.91 -9.16
N GLY A 49 -0.22 3.34 -10.42
CA GLY A 49 -0.41 2.45 -11.56
C GLY A 49 0.88 1.76 -12.02
N PRO A 50 0.79 0.74 -12.91
CA PRO A 50 1.96 -0.02 -13.38
C PRO A 50 3.07 0.86 -13.97
N ARG A 51 2.71 1.83 -14.82
CA ARG A 51 3.66 2.77 -15.44
C ARG A 51 4.35 3.68 -14.41
N GLN A 52 3.63 4.15 -13.39
CA GLN A 52 4.23 4.96 -12.32
C GLN A 52 5.19 4.09 -11.50
N ALA A 53 4.81 2.86 -11.18
CA ALA A 53 5.68 1.94 -10.46
C ALA A 53 6.96 1.59 -11.25
N GLU A 54 6.87 1.45 -12.58
CA GLU A 54 8.04 1.28 -13.45
C GLU A 54 8.99 2.46 -13.37
N ILE A 55 8.48 3.68 -13.55
CA ILE A 55 9.29 4.90 -13.46
C ILE A 55 9.95 5.01 -12.07
N LEU A 56 9.19 4.78 -11.00
CA LEU A 56 9.73 4.81 -9.64
C LEU A 56 10.84 3.77 -9.44
N ARG A 57 10.68 2.57 -9.99
CA ARG A 57 11.72 1.53 -9.96
C ARG A 57 12.97 1.92 -10.74
N ASP A 58 12.83 2.60 -11.88
CA ASP A 58 13.97 3.13 -12.65
C ASP A 58 14.77 4.19 -11.87
N TYR A 59 14.08 4.95 -11.00
CA TYR A 59 14.70 5.86 -10.03
C TYR A 59 15.22 5.16 -8.75
N GLY A 60 15.16 3.83 -8.67
CA GLY A 60 15.58 3.04 -7.51
C GLY A 60 14.55 2.99 -6.36
N ILE A 61 13.38 3.61 -6.52
CA ILE A 61 12.31 3.68 -5.52
C ILE A 61 11.36 2.49 -5.69
N HIS A 62 11.62 1.42 -4.93
CA HIS A 62 10.89 0.15 -5.04
C HIS A 62 9.97 -0.14 -3.84
N ARG A 63 9.97 0.71 -2.81
CA ARG A 63 9.12 0.59 -1.61
C ARG A 63 8.48 1.93 -1.27
N VAL A 64 7.30 1.87 -0.65
CA VAL A 64 6.59 3.08 -0.19
C VAL A 64 7.43 3.86 0.82
N GLY A 65 8.19 3.18 1.69
CA GLY A 65 9.08 3.84 2.64
C GLY A 65 10.18 4.67 1.98
N LEU A 66 10.69 4.20 0.83
CA LEU A 66 11.67 4.96 0.03
C LEU A 66 11.02 6.16 -0.64
N LEU A 67 9.81 6.00 -1.17
CA LEU A 67 9.03 7.09 -1.77
C LEU A 67 8.69 8.19 -0.76
N ALA A 68 8.47 7.85 0.51
CA ALA A 68 8.20 8.83 1.56
C ALA A 68 9.45 9.59 2.04
N ALA A 69 10.64 9.13 1.68
CA ALA A 69 11.92 9.69 2.11
C ALA A 69 12.57 10.62 1.06
N VAL A 70 11.92 10.82 -0.09
CA VAL A 70 12.36 11.72 -1.17
C VAL A 70 11.63 13.07 -1.14
#